data_AF-D6X4A2-F1
#
_entry.id   AF-D6X4A2-F1
#
_cell.length_a   1.000
_cell.length_b   1.000
_cell.length_c   1.000
_cell.angle_alpha   90.00
_cell.angle_beta   90.00
_cell.angle_gamma   90.00
#
_symmetry.space_group_name_H-M   'P 1'
#
loop_
_entity.id
_entity.type
_entity.pdbx_description
1 polymer ?
#
loop_
_entity_poly.entity_id
_entity_poly.type
_entity_poly.pdbx_seq_one_letter_code
_entity_poly.pdbx_strand_id
1 'polypeptide(L)'
;MKSIRVVLAIHSAGMFVLMVLIIVFVFINWAKVRHQVTQLVLIDSELKKHYQIHNETKLILVLALELVVFNILSGVYMAAIKPNNRVVFFVIITLPRIVVSHMFVIFTTIVVVLYQNFKIVNSMVTSDPSRIRHVLLLHKSLTRIGTTINSLFSLQLLVFITINFVVLLGDLYVTLYIILTNNQAKYCTTLIGLIKNCVIVIFELYYLSHVCQNVSTEANRTKFILVSTRIDISDEKKRNLVIGNILRLMHRRFEITALRLFTIDNKLLFGIFGSVASYLFIVLQLEVVPT
;
A
#
# COMPACT_ATOMS: atom_id res chain seq x y z
N MET A 1 -4.02 -33.63 -3.53
CA MET A 1 -2.73 -33.37 -4.23
C MET A 1 -2.85 -32.60 -5.54
N LYS A 2 -3.81 -32.88 -6.43
CA LYS A 2 -3.97 -32.12 -7.70
C LYS A 2 -4.33 -30.65 -7.46
N SER A 3 -5.28 -30.37 -6.57
CA SER A 3 -5.72 -29.00 -6.22
C SER A 3 -4.59 -28.12 -5.67
N ILE A 4 -3.72 -28.67 -4.82
CA ILE A 4 -2.56 -27.96 -4.24
C ILE A 4 -1.57 -27.50 -5.33
N ARG A 5 -1.30 -28.34 -6.35
CA ARG A 5 -0.42 -27.96 -7.46
C ARG A 5 -1.03 -26.86 -8.32
N VAL A 6 -2.34 -26.88 -8.53
CA VAL A 6 -3.05 -25.85 -9.30
C VAL A 6 -3.00 -24.50 -8.56
N VAL A 7 -3.24 -24.48 -7.26
CA VAL A 7 -3.13 -23.26 -6.44
C VAL A 7 -1.72 -22.69 -6.49
N LEU A 8 -0.68 -23.52 -6.33
CA LEU A 8 0.72 -23.08 -6.44
C LEU A 8 1.05 -22.54 -7.84
N ALA A 9 0.52 -23.18 -8.89
CA ALA A 9 0.73 -22.74 -10.26
C ALA A 9 0.08 -21.37 -10.51
N ILE A 10 -1.17 -21.18 -10.08
CA ILE A 10 -1.89 -19.90 -10.17
C ILE A 10 -1.14 -18.81 -9.39
N HIS A 11 -0.66 -19.10 -8.18
CA HIS A 11 0.15 -18.19 -7.39
C HIS A 11 1.40 -17.74 -8.15
N SER A 12 2.18 -18.69 -8.68
CA SER A 12 3.41 -18.40 -9.41
C SER A 12 3.16 -17.61 -10.71
N ALA A 13 2.13 -17.98 -11.46
CA ALA A 13 1.76 -17.31 -12.70
C ALA A 13 1.25 -15.89 -12.43
N GLY A 14 0.41 -15.69 -11.41
CA GLY A 14 -0.09 -14.38 -11.02
C GLY A 14 1.04 -13.43 -10.63
N MET A 15 1.97 -13.87 -9.78
CA MET A 15 3.12 -13.06 -9.37
C MET A 15 4.05 -12.74 -10.55
N PHE A 16 4.25 -13.68 -11.47
CA PHE A 16 5.05 -13.46 -12.67
C PHE A 16 4.39 -12.43 -13.60
N VAL A 17 3.08 -12.53 -13.83
CA VAL A 17 2.32 -11.54 -14.61
C VAL A 17 2.42 -10.16 -13.97
N LEU A 18 2.26 -10.06 -12.65
CA LEU A 18 2.42 -8.79 -11.93
C LEU A 18 3.82 -8.21 -12.10
N MET A 19 4.87 -9.03 -12.01
CA MET A 19 6.24 -8.60 -12.25
C MET A 19 6.41 -8.04 -13.67
N VAL A 20 5.92 -8.72 -14.71
CA VAL A 20 6.02 -8.25 -16.09
C VAL A 20 5.28 -6.92 -16.27
N LEU A 21 4.06 -6.81 -15.74
CA LEU A 21 3.27 -5.58 -15.78
C LEU A 21 4.00 -4.43 -15.07
N ILE A 22 4.60 -4.70 -13.91
CA ILE A 22 5.41 -3.74 -13.16
C ILE A 22 6.61 -3.30 -13.99
N ILE A 23 7.40 -4.22 -14.55
CA ILE A 23 8.62 -3.89 -15.31
C ILE A 23 8.27 -3.04 -16.52
N VAL A 24 7.27 -3.43 -17.30
CA VAL A 24 6.81 -2.68 -18.47
C VAL A 24 6.31 -1.30 -18.06
N PHE A 25 5.51 -1.21 -17.01
CA PHE A 25 5.01 0.07 -16.55
C PHE A 25 6.13 0.99 -16.06
N VAL A 26 7.04 0.46 -15.25
CA VAL A 26 8.18 1.20 -14.70
C VAL A 26 9.00 1.74 -15.85
N PHE A 27 9.31 0.90 -16.84
CA PHE A 27 10.04 1.31 -18.03
C PHE A 27 9.34 2.46 -18.77
N ILE A 28 8.03 2.38 -18.98
CA ILE A 28 7.25 3.40 -19.70
C ILE A 28 7.15 4.71 -18.91
N ASN A 29 6.95 4.65 -17.59
CA ASN A 29 6.61 5.82 -16.77
C ASN A 29 7.74 6.32 -15.88
N TRP A 30 8.94 5.73 -15.97
CA TRP A 30 10.07 6.03 -15.10
C TRP A 30 10.42 7.52 -15.03
N ALA A 31 10.48 8.19 -16.18
CA ALA A 31 10.80 9.61 -16.26
C ALA A 31 9.78 10.48 -15.50
N LYS A 32 8.48 10.15 -15.64
CA LYS A 32 7.39 10.86 -14.96
C LYS A 32 7.42 10.62 -13.45
N VAL A 33 7.62 9.37 -13.03
CA VAL A 33 7.74 9.00 -11.61
C VAL A 33 8.93 9.73 -10.98
N ARG A 34 10.10 9.65 -11.61
CA ARG A 34 11.32 10.32 -11.15
C ARG A 34 11.11 11.82 -10.99
N HIS A 35 10.50 12.48 -11.98
CA HIS A 35 10.22 13.91 -11.90
C HIS A 35 9.30 14.27 -10.71
N GLN A 36 8.22 13.52 -10.48
CA GLN A 36 7.33 13.76 -9.34
C GLN A 36 8.02 13.51 -7.99
N VAL A 37 8.83 12.45 -7.90
CA VAL A 37 9.60 12.15 -6.69
C VAL A 37 10.64 13.24 -6.41
N THR A 38 11.35 13.74 -7.42
CA THR A 38 12.30 14.85 -7.25
C THR A 38 11.60 16.11 -6.74
N GLN A 39 10.45 16.47 -7.31
CA GLN A 39 9.64 17.61 -6.82
C GLN A 39 9.20 17.41 -5.37
N LEU A 40 8.78 16.20 -5.00
CA LEU A 40 8.39 15.87 -3.63
C LEU A 40 9.58 15.98 -2.66
N VAL A 41 10.76 15.50 -3.05
CA VAL A 41 11.99 15.57 -2.23
C VAL A 41 12.45 17.01 -2.05
N LEU A 42 12.33 17.86 -3.07
CA LEU A 42 12.64 19.29 -2.96
C LEU A 42 11.73 19.97 -1.92
N ILE A 43 10.42 19.75 -2.01
CA ILE A 43 9.44 20.27 -1.04
C ILE A 43 9.73 19.72 0.37
N ASP A 44 9.96 18.41 0.51
CA ASP A 44 10.30 17.78 1.78
C ASP A 44 11.58 18.38 2.39
N SER A 45 12.61 18.65 1.58
CA SER A 45 13.85 19.27 2.06
C SER A 45 13.66 20.71 2.53
N GLU A 46 12.76 21.47 1.89
CA GLU A 46 12.41 22.84 2.28
C GLU A 46 11.63 22.86 3.60
N LEU A 47 10.68 21.93 3.74
CA LEU A 47 9.87 21.75 4.94
C LEU A 47 10.71 21.28 6.15
N LYS A 48 11.62 20.32 5.94
CA LYS A 48 12.53 19.79 6.98
C LYS A 48 13.49 20.82 7.54
N LYS A 49 13.93 21.80 6.74
CA LYS A 49 14.82 22.88 7.21
C LYS A 49 14.15 23.79 8.24
N HIS A 50 12.82 23.90 8.22
CA HIS A 50 12.07 24.83 9.06
C HIS A 50 11.36 24.16 10.24
N TYR A 51 11.15 22.83 10.20
CA TYR A 51 10.39 22.11 11.22
C TYR A 51 11.06 20.79 11.60
N GLN A 52 11.39 20.62 12.89
CA GLN A 52 11.94 19.38 13.45
C GLN A 52 10.92 18.24 13.30
N ILE A 53 11.32 17.15 12.64
CA ILE A 53 10.46 15.99 12.41
C ILE A 53 10.58 14.97 13.55
N HIS A 54 9.42 14.43 13.94
CA HIS A 54 9.23 13.44 14.99
C HIS A 54 9.61 12.00 14.57
N ASN A 55 10.04 11.19 15.56
CA ASN A 55 10.72 9.90 15.39
C ASN A 55 9.84 8.75 14.86
N GLU A 56 8.51 8.84 14.97
CA GLU A 56 7.58 7.71 14.71
C GLU A 56 7.58 7.20 13.27
N THR A 57 7.87 8.05 12.30
CA THR A 57 7.94 7.65 10.88
C THR A 57 9.20 6.87 10.53
N LYS A 58 10.27 6.96 11.33
CA LYS A 58 11.43 6.08 11.17
C LYS A 58 11.06 4.65 11.49
N LEU A 59 10.23 4.43 12.52
CA LEU A 59 9.74 3.09 12.88
C LEU A 59 8.96 2.45 11.73
N ILE A 60 8.09 3.23 11.08
CA ILE A 60 7.27 2.79 9.93
C ILE A 60 8.15 2.37 8.74
N LEU A 61 9.18 3.16 8.42
CA LEU A 61 10.13 2.84 7.34
C LEU A 61 11.03 1.65 7.70
N VAL A 62 11.45 1.53 8.95
CA VAL A 62 12.23 0.38 9.45
C VAL A 62 11.41 -0.90 9.36
N LEU A 63 10.12 -0.88 9.75
CA LEU A 63 9.23 -2.04 9.62
C LEU A 63 9.01 -2.46 8.16
N ALA A 64 8.84 -1.50 7.25
CA ALA A 64 8.73 -1.81 5.82
C ALA A 64 10.02 -2.41 5.25
N LEU A 65 11.18 -1.95 5.72
CA LEU A 65 12.49 -2.47 5.32
C LEU A 65 12.71 -3.90 5.88
N GLU A 66 12.39 -4.13 7.15
CA GLU A 66 12.47 -5.44 7.80
C GLU A 66 11.62 -6.49 7.08
N LEU A 67 10.43 -6.11 6.60
CA LEU A 67 9.55 -6.99 5.86
C LEU A 67 10.18 -7.45 4.52
N VAL A 68 10.88 -6.56 3.83
CA VAL A 68 11.60 -6.88 2.58
C VAL A 68 12.76 -7.82 2.86
N VAL A 69 13.56 -7.51 3.89
CA VAL A 69 14.70 -8.34 4.28
C VAL A 69 14.22 -9.75 4.64
N PHE A 70 13.11 -9.86 5.39
CA PHE A 70 12.51 -11.14 5.75
C PHE A 70 11.98 -11.90 4.53
N ASN A 71 11.34 -11.21 3.57
CA ASN A 71 10.89 -11.80 2.31
C ASN A 71 12.05 -12.34 1.47
N ILE A 72 13.15 -11.58 1.36
CA ILE A 72 14.35 -11.98 0.61
C ILE A 72 15.03 -13.18 1.27
N LEU A 73 15.34 -13.09 2.57
CA LEU A 73 15.99 -14.16 3.32
C LEU A 73 15.19 -15.45 3.28
N SER A 74 13.86 -15.36 3.45
CA SER A 74 12.98 -16.53 3.38
C SER A 74 12.92 -17.13 1.97
N GLY A 75 12.93 -16.31 0.92
CA GLY A 75 12.94 -16.78 -0.47
C GLY A 75 14.26 -17.49 -0.82
N VAL A 76 15.39 -16.96 -0.35
CA VAL A 76 16.72 -17.56 -0.53
C VAL A 76 16.83 -18.88 0.25
N TYR A 77 16.36 -18.91 1.49
CA TYR A 77 16.34 -20.12 2.32
C TYR A 77 15.52 -21.25 1.69
N MET A 78 14.31 -20.93 1.20
CA MET A 78 13.45 -21.92 0.51
C MET A 78 14.05 -22.42 -0.81
N ALA A 79 14.79 -21.57 -1.53
CA ALA A 79 15.50 -21.97 -2.74
C ALA A 79 16.70 -22.88 -2.43
N ALA A 80 17.40 -22.66 -1.31
CA ALA A 80 18.55 -23.47 -0.89
C ALA A 80 18.15 -24.92 -0.53
N ILE A 81 16.98 -25.08 0.09
CA ILE A 81 16.48 -26.37 0.58
C ILE A 81 16.00 -27.30 -0.55
N LYS A 82 15.56 -26.78 -1.70
CA LYS A 82 15.13 -27.63 -2.82
C LYS A 82 16.35 -28.06 -3.65
N PRO A 83 16.71 -29.36 -3.69
CA PRO A 83 17.90 -29.82 -4.40
C PRO A 83 17.71 -29.88 -5.93
N ASN A 84 16.47 -30.10 -6.40
CA ASN A 84 16.16 -30.23 -7.83
C ASN A 84 15.44 -28.97 -8.35
N ASN A 85 15.87 -28.41 -9.49
CA ASN A 85 15.31 -27.20 -10.12
C ASN A 85 15.42 -25.88 -9.32
N ARG A 86 16.55 -25.67 -8.62
CA ARG A 86 16.85 -24.42 -7.87
C ARG A 86 16.66 -23.15 -8.70
N VAL A 87 17.21 -23.13 -9.91
CA VAL A 87 17.18 -21.97 -10.81
C VAL A 87 15.76 -21.64 -11.24
N VAL A 88 14.99 -22.66 -11.63
CA VAL A 88 13.60 -22.49 -12.06
C VAL A 88 12.72 -21.97 -10.91
N PHE A 89 12.90 -22.53 -9.71
CA PHE A 89 12.18 -22.06 -8.52
C PHE A 89 12.53 -20.60 -8.19
N PHE A 90 13.81 -20.24 -8.25
CA PHE A 90 14.25 -18.88 -7.98
C PHE A 90 13.69 -17.87 -9.00
N VAL A 91 13.78 -18.17 -10.30
CA VAL A 91 13.34 -17.27 -11.38
C VAL A 91 11.82 -17.13 -11.43
N ILE A 92 11.07 -18.21 -11.23
CA ILE A 92 9.61 -18.19 -11.38
C ILE A 92 8.90 -17.70 -10.12
N ILE A 93 9.46 -17.97 -8.93
CA ILE A 93 8.76 -17.71 -7.66
C ILE A 93 9.43 -16.62 -6.85
N THR A 94 10.75 -16.71 -6.62
CA THR A 94 11.45 -15.76 -5.74
C THR A 94 11.63 -14.39 -6.38
N LEU A 95 12.06 -14.34 -7.65
CA LEU A 95 12.38 -13.08 -8.32
C LEU A 95 11.15 -12.17 -8.54
N PRO A 96 9.99 -12.66 -9.01
CA PRO A 96 8.78 -11.84 -9.11
C PRO A 96 8.35 -11.28 -7.76
N ARG A 97 8.44 -12.07 -6.70
CA ARG A 97 8.09 -11.63 -5.34
C ARG A 97 9.01 -10.52 -4.84
N ILE A 98 10.32 -10.60 -5.12
CA ILE A 98 11.26 -9.53 -4.77
C ILE A 98 10.90 -8.24 -5.52
N VAL A 99 10.64 -8.30 -6.83
CA VAL A 99 10.28 -7.12 -7.63
C VAL A 99 9.00 -6.47 -7.13
N VAL A 100 7.97 -7.27 -6.85
CA VAL A 100 6.69 -6.80 -6.31
C VAL A 100 6.87 -6.16 -4.94
N SER A 101 7.58 -6.82 -4.04
CA SER A 101 7.85 -6.30 -2.68
C SER A 101 8.67 -5.01 -2.72
N HIS A 102 9.63 -4.90 -3.64
CA HIS A 102 10.41 -3.68 -3.82
C HIS A 102 9.55 -2.51 -4.29
N MET A 103 8.67 -2.74 -5.27
CA MET A 103 7.72 -1.72 -5.73
C MET A 103 6.75 -1.28 -4.64
N PHE A 104 6.27 -2.24 -3.85
CA PHE A 104 5.42 -1.96 -2.71
C PHE A 104 6.09 -1.04 -1.71
N VAL A 105 7.37 -1.29 -1.39
CA VAL A 105 8.14 -0.41 -0.50
C VAL A 105 8.40 0.96 -1.10
N ILE A 106 8.71 1.05 -2.40
CA ILE A 106 8.84 2.36 -3.07
C ILE A 106 7.54 3.15 -2.95
N PHE A 107 6.41 2.55 -3.31
CA PHE A 107 5.11 3.21 -3.25
C PHE A 107 4.76 3.67 -1.84
N THR A 108 4.83 2.76 -0.86
CA THR A 108 4.51 3.09 0.54
C THR A 108 5.45 4.14 1.12
N THR A 109 6.73 4.12 0.78
CA THR A 109 7.69 5.17 1.16
C THR A 109 7.27 6.53 0.63
N ILE A 110 6.90 6.61 -0.65
CA ILE A 110 6.41 7.85 -1.27
C ILE A 110 5.16 8.36 -0.54
N VAL A 111 4.22 7.47 -0.20
CA VAL A 111 3.00 7.83 0.51
C VAL A 111 3.29 8.30 1.95
N VAL A 112 4.25 7.66 2.64
CA VAL A 112 4.69 8.08 3.99
C VAL A 112 5.31 9.47 3.95
N VAL A 113 6.16 9.77 2.96
CA VAL A 113 6.73 11.13 2.77
C VAL A 113 5.61 12.15 2.51
N LEU A 114 4.63 11.78 1.69
CA LEU A 114 3.47 12.65 1.43
C LEU A 114 2.67 12.93 2.70
N TYR A 115 2.44 11.91 3.53
CA TYR A 115 1.79 12.06 4.84
C TYR A 115 2.57 13.00 5.76
N GLN A 116 3.90 12.88 5.85
CA GLN A 116 4.73 13.79 6.64
C GLN A 116 4.58 15.23 6.18
N ASN A 117 4.63 15.46 4.88
CA ASN A 117 4.50 16.79 4.31
C ASN A 117 3.12 17.40 4.63
N PHE A 118 2.03 16.62 4.53
CA PHE A 118 0.71 17.10 4.94
C PHE A 118 0.64 17.43 6.44
N LYS A 119 1.24 16.61 7.29
CA LYS A 119 1.30 16.87 8.74
C LYS A 119 2.06 18.16 9.07
N ILE A 120 3.19 18.39 8.42
CA ILE A 120 3.98 19.64 8.58
C ILE A 120 3.16 20.84 8.11
N VAL A 121 2.55 20.75 6.92
CA VAL A 121 1.69 21.81 6.39
C VAL A 121 0.54 22.13 7.35
N ASN A 122 -0.08 21.10 7.95
CA ASN A 122 -1.12 21.30 8.96
C ASN A 122 -0.61 22.00 10.22
N SER A 123 0.58 21.64 10.71
CA SER A 123 1.21 22.35 11.84
C SER A 123 1.55 23.82 11.53
N MET A 124 1.95 24.13 10.29
CA MET A 124 2.23 25.51 9.88
C MET A 124 1.00 26.41 9.98
N VAL A 125 -0.18 25.91 9.60
CA VAL A 125 -1.44 26.67 9.73
C VAL A 125 -1.74 27.00 11.18
N THR A 126 -1.53 26.04 12.08
CA THR A 126 -1.79 26.25 13.51
C THR A 126 -0.79 27.20 14.16
N SER A 127 0.46 27.26 13.68
CA SER A 127 1.50 28.10 14.28
C SER A 127 1.50 29.53 13.75
N ASP A 128 1.26 29.76 12.46
CA ASP A 128 1.30 31.09 11.86
C ASP A 128 0.17 31.31 10.83
N PRO A 129 -1.00 31.82 11.27
CA PRO A 129 -2.15 32.13 10.42
C PRO A 129 -1.84 33.17 9.33
N SER A 130 -0.78 33.98 9.48
CA SER A 130 -0.46 35.02 8.49
C SER A 130 0.01 34.42 7.15
N ARG A 131 0.49 33.17 7.16
CA ARG A 131 1.03 32.46 5.99
C ARG A 131 0.02 31.55 5.27
N ILE A 132 -1.28 31.69 5.54
CA ILE A 132 -2.34 30.83 4.95
C ILE A 132 -2.22 30.69 3.43
N ARG A 133 -1.88 31.77 2.71
CA ARG A 133 -1.73 31.71 1.23
C ARG A 133 -0.61 30.77 0.80
N HIS A 134 0.52 30.80 1.49
CA HIS A 134 1.67 29.94 1.20
C HIS A 134 1.34 28.48 1.52
N VAL A 135 0.75 28.21 2.68
CA VAL A 135 0.28 26.87 3.08
C VAL A 135 -0.70 26.30 2.06
N LEU A 136 -1.66 27.11 1.61
CA LEU A 136 -2.64 26.66 0.62
C LEU A 136 -2.00 26.27 -0.72
N LEU A 137 -0.98 27.01 -1.17
CA LEU A 137 -0.22 26.68 -2.38
C LEU A 137 0.57 25.37 -2.20
N LEU A 138 1.22 25.18 -1.04
CA LEU A 138 1.92 23.94 -0.71
C LEU A 138 0.97 22.75 -0.66
N HIS A 139 -0.16 22.87 0.02
CA HIS A 139 -1.18 21.83 0.08
C HIS A 139 -1.67 21.46 -1.33
N LYS A 140 -2.01 22.46 -2.16
CA LYS A 140 -2.43 22.21 -3.55
C LYS A 140 -1.36 21.51 -4.39
N SER A 141 -0.09 21.86 -4.19
CA SER A 141 1.04 21.20 -4.84
C SER A 141 1.16 19.74 -4.41
N LEU A 142 1.13 19.47 -3.10
CA LEU A 142 1.17 18.12 -2.52
C LEU A 142 0.00 17.25 -2.98
N THR A 143 -1.22 17.78 -2.99
CA THR A 143 -2.40 17.09 -3.52
C THR A 143 -2.23 16.76 -5.01
N ARG A 144 -1.65 17.68 -5.80
CA ARG A 144 -1.39 17.43 -7.23
C ARG A 144 -0.34 16.33 -7.43
N ILE A 145 0.75 16.36 -6.66
CA ILE A 145 1.80 15.34 -6.69
C ILE A 145 1.20 13.98 -6.29
N GLY A 146 0.49 13.93 -5.16
CA GLY A 146 -0.17 12.71 -4.66
C GLY A 146 -1.19 12.13 -5.62
N THR A 147 -2.02 12.96 -6.28
CA THR A 147 -2.99 12.49 -7.28
C THR A 147 -2.30 11.98 -8.55
N THR A 148 -1.19 12.60 -8.95
CA THR A 148 -0.39 12.12 -10.09
C THR A 148 0.26 10.78 -9.77
N ILE A 149 0.87 10.64 -8.59
CA ILE A 149 1.44 9.36 -8.11
C ILE A 149 0.35 8.30 -8.03
N ASN A 150 -0.80 8.60 -7.43
CA ASN A 150 -1.94 7.69 -7.37
C ASN A 150 -2.34 7.20 -8.77
N SER A 151 -2.47 8.11 -9.75
CA SER A 151 -2.80 7.72 -11.13
C SER A 151 -1.76 6.79 -11.77
N LEU A 152 -0.47 7.01 -11.48
CA LEU A 152 0.61 6.17 -11.99
C LEU A 152 0.62 4.78 -11.33
N PHE A 153 0.35 4.67 -10.04
CA PHE A 153 0.36 3.39 -9.34
C PHE A 153 -1.00 2.68 -9.30
N SER A 154 -2.05 3.31 -9.84
CA SER A 154 -3.44 2.87 -9.71
C SER A 154 -3.71 1.46 -10.26
N LEU A 155 -3.12 1.12 -11.41
CA LEU A 155 -3.26 -0.20 -12.03
C LEU A 155 -2.49 -1.26 -11.23
N GLN A 156 -1.27 -0.94 -10.79
CA GLN A 156 -0.42 -1.85 -10.03
C GLN A 156 -1.05 -2.16 -8.69
N LEU A 157 -1.62 -1.16 -8.02
CA LEU A 157 -2.34 -1.34 -6.76
C LEU A 157 -3.56 -2.26 -6.95
N LEU A 158 -4.31 -2.09 -8.05
CA LEU A 158 -5.42 -2.99 -8.38
C LEU A 158 -4.93 -4.43 -8.51
N VAL A 159 -3.97 -4.68 -9.40
CA VAL A 159 -3.47 -6.03 -9.68
C VAL A 159 -2.80 -6.63 -8.44
N PHE A 160 -2.06 -5.83 -7.66
CA PHE A 160 -1.46 -6.24 -6.40
C PHE A 160 -2.51 -6.70 -5.38
N ILE A 161 -3.58 -5.92 -5.17
CA ILE A 161 -4.66 -6.28 -4.24
C ILE A 161 -5.38 -7.54 -4.72
N THR A 162 -5.69 -7.63 -6.02
CA THR A 162 -6.38 -8.79 -6.60
C THR A 162 -5.56 -10.07 -6.47
N ILE A 163 -4.26 -10.04 -6.76
CA ILE A 163 -3.40 -11.22 -6.63
C ILE A 163 -3.27 -11.62 -5.16
N ASN A 164 -3.02 -10.67 -4.27
CA ASN A 164 -2.94 -10.95 -2.84
C ASN A 164 -4.24 -11.55 -2.28
N PHE A 165 -5.41 -11.12 -2.77
CA PHE A 165 -6.69 -11.73 -2.43
C PHE A 165 -6.76 -13.21 -2.85
N VAL A 166 -6.43 -13.52 -4.11
CA VAL A 166 -6.47 -14.90 -4.63
C VAL A 166 -5.45 -15.79 -3.91
N VAL A 167 -4.25 -15.27 -3.66
CA VAL A 167 -3.18 -15.96 -2.94
C VAL A 167 -3.60 -16.26 -1.50
N LEU A 168 -4.10 -15.26 -0.79
CA LEU A 168 -4.57 -15.41 0.59
C LEU A 168 -5.70 -16.45 0.69
N LEU A 169 -6.66 -16.39 -0.23
CA LEU A 169 -7.77 -17.36 -0.29
C LEU A 169 -7.23 -18.79 -0.50
N GLY A 170 -6.33 -18.98 -1.46
CA GLY A 170 -5.74 -20.28 -1.77
C GLY A 170 -4.91 -20.85 -0.62
N ASP A 171 -4.05 -20.04 -0.01
CA ASP A 171 -3.18 -20.47 1.08
C ASP A 171 -3.96 -20.80 2.35
N LEU A 172 -4.97 -19.99 2.70
CA LEU A 172 -5.85 -20.28 3.83
C LEU A 172 -6.66 -21.56 3.60
N TYR A 173 -7.18 -21.77 2.39
CA TYR A 173 -7.89 -23.00 2.05
C TYR A 173 -7.00 -24.23 2.24
N VAL A 174 -5.78 -24.23 1.67
CA VAL A 174 -4.85 -25.37 1.81
C VAL A 174 -4.45 -25.58 3.28
N THR A 175 -4.21 -24.49 4.01
CA THR A 175 -3.85 -24.55 5.44
C THR A 175 -4.99 -25.18 6.25
N LEU A 176 -6.22 -24.72 6.07
CA LEU A 176 -7.40 -25.26 6.75
C LEU A 176 -7.66 -26.72 6.39
N TYR A 177 -7.51 -27.10 5.12
CA TYR A 177 -7.65 -28.48 4.67
C TYR A 177 -6.64 -29.44 5.35
N ILE A 178 -5.37 -29.03 5.47
CA ILE A 178 -4.34 -29.85 6.14
C ILE A 178 -4.66 -29.99 7.64
N ILE A 179 -5.14 -28.93 8.28
CA ILE A 179 -5.53 -28.94 9.69
C ILE A 179 -6.72 -29.86 9.92
N LEU A 180 -7.77 -29.73 9.11
CA LEU A 180 -9.02 -30.50 9.24
C LEU A 180 -8.84 -31.99 8.94
N THR A 181 -7.97 -32.36 7.99
CA THR A 181 -7.66 -33.76 7.65
C THR A 181 -6.63 -34.42 8.59
N ASN A 182 -6.23 -33.73 9.67
CA ASN A 182 -5.25 -34.18 10.66
C ASN A 182 -3.90 -34.68 10.08
N ASN A 183 -3.51 -34.17 8.91
CA ASN A 183 -2.28 -34.56 8.20
C ASN A 183 -1.06 -33.69 8.57
N GLN A 184 -1.10 -33.03 9.73
CA GLN A 184 -0.12 -31.99 10.12
C GLN A 184 1.31 -32.53 10.22
N ALA A 185 1.49 -33.72 10.81
CA ALA A 185 2.80 -34.35 10.98
C ALA A 185 3.51 -34.64 9.64
N LYS A 186 2.74 -34.96 8.59
CA LYS A 186 3.27 -35.29 7.25
C LYS A 186 3.65 -34.04 6.43
N TYR A 187 3.02 -32.90 6.70
CA TYR A 187 3.19 -31.67 5.91
C TYR A 187 3.68 -30.47 6.73
N CYS A 188 4.30 -30.69 7.89
CA CYS A 188 4.71 -29.64 8.83
C CYS A 188 5.51 -28.51 8.17
N THR A 189 6.53 -28.82 7.36
CA THR A 189 7.34 -27.81 6.65
C THR A 189 6.51 -26.99 5.66
N THR A 190 5.53 -27.61 4.99
CA THR A 190 4.66 -26.91 4.03
C THR A 190 3.66 -26.01 4.76
N LEU A 191 3.10 -26.49 5.87
CA LEU A 191 2.16 -25.74 6.71
C LEU A 191 2.81 -24.46 7.25
N ILE A 192 4.03 -24.55 7.78
CA ILE A 192 4.79 -23.39 8.27
C ILE A 192 5.01 -22.37 7.13
N GLY A 193 5.36 -22.85 5.94
CA GLY A 193 5.53 -22.00 4.77
C GLY A 193 4.26 -21.24 4.37
N LEU A 194 3.11 -21.92 4.38
CA LEU A 194 1.80 -21.34 4.05
C LEU A 194 1.35 -20.31 5.09
N ILE A 195 1.43 -20.65 6.39
CA ILE A 195 1.08 -19.73 7.48
C ILE A 195 1.94 -18.47 7.40
N LYS A 196 3.26 -18.63 7.20
CA LYS A 196 4.17 -17.50 6.99
C LYS A 196 3.73 -16.64 5.81
N ASN A 197 3.32 -17.25 4.69
CA ASN A 197 2.86 -16.50 3.52
C ASN A 197 1.59 -15.70 3.82
N CYS A 198 0.60 -16.33 4.45
CA CYS A 198 -0.63 -15.66 4.88
C CYS A 198 -0.33 -14.45 5.76
N VAL A 199 0.52 -14.61 6.79
CA VAL A 199 0.88 -13.50 7.70
C VAL A 199 1.52 -12.34 6.93
N ILE A 200 2.43 -12.62 6.00
CA ILE A 200 3.07 -11.59 5.19
C ILE A 200 2.05 -10.86 4.32
N VAL A 201 1.19 -11.59 3.60
CA VAL A 201 0.17 -10.99 2.72
C VAL A 201 -0.83 -10.14 3.51
N ILE A 202 -1.29 -10.64 4.66
CA ILE A 202 -2.16 -9.90 5.59
C ILE A 202 -1.49 -8.60 6.02
N PHE A 203 -0.21 -8.67 6.41
CA PHE A 203 0.55 -7.51 6.84
C PHE A 203 0.75 -6.49 5.72
N GLU A 204 1.09 -6.93 4.51
CA GLU A 204 1.25 -6.05 3.33
C GLU A 204 -0.07 -5.32 3.01
N LEU A 205 -1.20 -6.03 2.99
CA LEU A 205 -2.52 -5.43 2.76
C LEU A 205 -2.94 -4.47 3.87
N TYR A 206 -2.69 -4.84 5.13
CA TYR A 206 -2.97 -3.99 6.29
C TYR A 206 -2.14 -2.71 6.24
N TYR A 207 -0.83 -2.84 6.03
CA TYR A 207 0.10 -1.73 5.99
C TYR A 207 -0.25 -0.75 4.86
N LEU A 208 -0.55 -1.28 3.67
CA LEU A 208 -0.99 -0.48 2.52
C LEU A 208 -2.23 0.35 2.86
N SER A 209 -3.26 -0.31 3.40
CA SER A 209 -4.55 0.32 3.72
C SER A 209 -4.39 1.38 4.81
N HIS A 210 -3.62 1.07 5.85
CA HIS A 210 -3.36 1.97 6.96
C HIS A 210 -2.60 3.24 6.51
N VAL A 211 -1.53 3.08 5.73
CA VAL A 211 -0.74 4.22 5.23
C VAL A 211 -1.59 5.09 4.28
N CYS A 212 -2.36 4.47 3.37
CA CYS A 212 -3.24 5.18 2.45
C CYS A 212 -4.38 5.92 3.17
N GLN A 213 -4.95 5.32 4.22
CA GLN A 213 -5.97 5.95 5.05
C GLN A 213 -5.40 7.15 5.82
N ASN A 214 -4.21 7.03 6.40
CA ASN A 214 -3.60 8.09 7.19
C ASN A 214 -3.25 9.32 6.34
N VAL A 215 -2.65 9.12 5.16
CA VAL A 215 -2.37 10.25 4.26
C VAL A 215 -3.65 10.94 3.79
N SER A 216 -4.69 10.16 3.49
CA SER A 216 -5.98 10.70 3.04
C SER A 216 -6.68 11.46 4.15
N THR A 217 -6.64 10.93 5.36
CA THR A 217 -7.20 11.60 6.55
C THR A 217 -6.46 12.89 6.86
N GLU A 218 -5.12 12.88 6.85
CA GLU A 218 -4.31 14.05 7.18
C GLU A 218 -4.41 15.15 6.11
N ALA A 219 -4.44 14.79 4.83
CA ALA A 219 -4.70 15.73 3.74
C ALA A 219 -6.11 16.34 3.86
N ASN A 220 -7.11 15.52 4.19
CA ASN A 220 -8.47 16.01 4.38
C ASN A 220 -8.65 16.78 5.70
N ARG A 221 -7.76 16.63 6.68
CA ARG A 221 -7.76 17.38 7.94
C ARG A 221 -7.41 18.85 7.72
N THR A 222 -6.57 19.16 6.72
CA THR A 222 -6.15 20.53 6.39
C THR A 222 -7.34 21.48 6.23
N LYS A 223 -8.44 21.03 5.63
CA LYS A 223 -9.64 21.87 5.41
C LYS A 223 -10.30 22.30 6.73
N PHE A 224 -10.36 21.40 7.72
CA PHE A 224 -10.98 21.70 9.02
C PHE A 224 -10.13 22.71 9.78
N ILE A 225 -8.80 22.56 9.74
CA ILE A 225 -7.85 23.49 10.34
C ILE A 225 -7.94 24.87 9.66
N LEU A 226 -8.05 24.91 8.32
CA LEU A 226 -8.20 26.16 7.58
C LEU A 226 -9.51 26.89 7.93
N VAL A 227 -10.61 26.17 8.10
CA VAL A 227 -11.91 26.75 8.50
C VAL A 227 -11.87 27.29 9.93
N SER A 228 -11.19 26.60 10.85
CA SER A 228 -11.10 27.03 12.25
C SER A 228 -10.16 28.22 12.47
N THR A 229 -9.32 28.54 11.49
CA THR A 229 -8.37 29.66 11.59
C THR A 229 -9.09 30.97 11.28
N ARG A 230 -9.10 31.91 12.23
CA ARG A 230 -9.69 33.24 12.03
C ARG A 230 -8.90 34.00 10.97
N ILE A 231 -9.48 34.13 9.77
CA ILE A 231 -8.91 34.93 8.68
C ILE A 231 -9.14 36.39 9.06
N ASP A 232 -8.05 37.16 9.17
CA ASP A 232 -8.14 38.59 9.46
C ASP A 232 -8.93 39.33 8.35
N ILE A 233 -9.88 40.17 8.79
CA ILE A 233 -11.03 40.65 8.01
C ILE A 233 -10.68 41.86 7.13
N SER A 234 -9.44 42.34 7.21
CA SER A 234 -9.00 43.63 6.64
C SER A 234 -8.84 43.67 5.11
N ASP A 235 -8.74 42.54 4.42
CA ASP A 235 -8.61 42.47 2.95
C ASP A 235 -9.63 41.52 2.32
N GLU A 236 -10.72 42.09 1.80
CA GLU A 236 -11.84 41.36 1.21
C GLU A 236 -11.43 40.49 0.00
N LYS A 237 -10.47 40.94 -0.82
CA LYS A 237 -9.98 40.17 -1.97
C LYS A 237 -9.20 38.94 -1.51
N LYS A 238 -8.35 39.08 -0.50
CA LYS A 238 -7.64 37.94 0.11
C LYS A 238 -8.59 36.98 0.79
N ARG A 239 -9.59 37.50 1.52
CA ARG A 239 -10.65 36.69 2.16
C ARG A 239 -11.39 35.82 1.14
N ASN A 240 -11.90 36.42 0.06
CA ASN A 240 -12.65 35.68 -0.96
C ASN A 240 -11.79 34.62 -1.66
N LEU A 241 -10.50 34.89 -1.89
CA LEU A 241 -9.58 33.91 -2.44
C LEU A 241 -9.31 32.74 -1.49
N VAL A 242 -9.12 33.00 -0.20
CA VAL A 242 -8.91 31.94 0.80
C VAL A 242 -10.18 31.10 0.96
N ILE A 243 -11.34 31.73 1.15
CA ILE A 243 -12.63 31.04 1.28
C ILE A 243 -12.92 30.19 0.03
N GLY A 244 -12.73 30.73 -1.17
CA GLY A 244 -12.95 29.98 -2.42
C GLY A 244 -12.05 28.75 -2.55
N ASN A 245 -10.82 28.83 -2.05
CA ASN A 245 -9.91 27.67 -2.05
C ASN A 245 -10.23 26.66 -0.94
N ILE A 246 -10.64 27.11 0.24
CA ILE A 246 -11.19 26.23 1.30
C ILE A 246 -12.39 25.46 0.77
N LEU A 247 -13.32 26.15 0.10
CA LEU A 247 -14.52 25.55 -0.47
C LEU A 247 -14.16 24.47 -1.51
N ARG A 248 -13.17 24.74 -2.37
CA ARG A 248 -12.64 23.75 -3.33
C ARG A 248 -12.01 22.54 -2.62
N LEU A 249 -11.29 22.75 -1.51
CA LEU A 249 -10.72 21.66 -0.69
C LEU A 249 -11.80 20.84 0.02
N MET A 250 -12.90 21.48 0.44
CA MET A 250 -14.04 20.78 1.03
C MET A 250 -14.72 19.87 0.01
N HIS A 251 -14.84 20.32 -1.24
CA HIS A 251 -15.50 19.57 -2.30
C HIS A 251 -14.62 18.48 -2.91
N ARG A 252 -13.29 18.69 -2.97
CA ARG A 252 -12.35 17.74 -3.58
C ARG A 252 -11.51 17.04 -2.51
N ARG A 253 -12.01 15.89 -2.03
CA ARG A 253 -11.29 15.04 -1.07
C ARG A 253 -10.05 14.42 -1.72
N PHE A 254 -8.95 14.39 -0.98
CA PHE A 254 -7.77 13.63 -1.38
C PHE A 254 -7.95 12.18 -0.92
N GLU A 255 -7.98 11.26 -1.87
CA GLU A 255 -8.16 9.83 -1.65
C GLU A 255 -7.24 9.07 -2.60
N ILE A 256 -6.63 7.99 -2.10
CA ILE A 256 -5.86 7.04 -2.91
C ILE A 256 -6.84 5.97 -3.41
N THR A 257 -6.80 5.70 -4.72
CA THR A 257 -7.82 4.88 -5.39
C THR A 257 -7.16 3.95 -6.40
N ALA A 258 -7.54 2.68 -6.40
CA ALA A 258 -7.15 1.75 -7.45
C ALA A 258 -8.07 1.94 -8.67
N LEU A 259 -7.55 2.50 -9.76
CA LEU A 259 -8.25 2.84 -11.00
C LEU A 259 -9.61 3.57 -10.83
N ARG A 260 -9.79 4.29 -9.72
CA ARG A 260 -11.07 4.89 -9.29
C ARG A 260 -12.21 3.88 -9.09
N LEU A 261 -11.93 2.58 -9.09
CA LEU A 261 -12.91 1.53 -8.81
C LEU A 261 -13.22 1.47 -7.32
N PHE A 262 -12.19 1.57 -6.49
CA PHE A 262 -12.33 1.61 -5.03
C PHE A 262 -11.24 2.46 -4.39
N THR A 263 -11.58 3.02 -3.22
CA THR A 263 -10.66 3.73 -2.33
C THR A 263 -9.85 2.73 -1.53
N ILE A 264 -8.55 2.97 -1.39
CA ILE A 264 -7.66 2.13 -0.57
C ILE A 264 -7.74 2.64 0.87
N ASP A 265 -8.65 2.04 1.63
CA ASP A 265 -8.91 2.36 3.03
C ASP A 265 -9.07 1.09 3.89
N ASN A 266 -9.20 1.27 5.20
CA ASN A 266 -9.42 0.15 6.11
C ASN A 266 -10.75 -0.58 5.84
N LYS A 267 -11.74 0.08 5.20
CA LYS A 267 -13.02 -0.56 4.85
C LYS A 267 -12.83 -1.59 3.75
N LEU A 268 -12.04 -1.27 2.72
CA LEU A 268 -11.63 -2.22 1.69
C LEU A 268 -10.96 -3.43 2.32
N LEU A 269 -10.04 -3.21 3.26
CA LEU A 269 -9.34 -4.30 3.96
C LEU A 269 -10.31 -5.24 4.69
N PHE A 270 -11.26 -4.69 5.45
CA PHE A 270 -12.31 -5.50 6.10
C PHE A 270 -13.20 -6.22 5.08
N GLY A 271 -13.52 -5.58 3.96
CA GLY A 271 -14.27 -6.20 2.87
C GLY A 271 -13.54 -7.38 2.23
N ILE A 272 -12.23 -7.28 2.02
CA ILE A 272 -11.36 -8.36 1.53
C ILE A 272 -11.39 -9.53 2.52
N PHE A 273 -11.11 -9.29 3.80
CA PHE A 273 -11.11 -10.36 4.80
C PHE A 273 -12.48 -11.01 5.00
N GLY A 274 -13.54 -10.22 5.02
CA GLY A 274 -14.91 -10.74 5.07
C GLY A 274 -15.22 -11.63 3.88
N SER A 275 -14.87 -11.19 2.67
CA SER A 275 -15.06 -11.97 1.45
C SER A 275 -14.26 -13.28 1.48
N VAL A 276 -12.97 -13.22 1.86
CA VAL A 276 -12.13 -14.43 2.00
C VAL A 276 -12.75 -15.40 3.00
N ALA A 277 -13.18 -14.94 4.18
CA ALA A 277 -13.82 -15.79 5.18
C ALA A 277 -15.10 -16.44 4.66
N SER A 278 -15.97 -15.68 3.98
CA SER A 278 -17.20 -16.21 3.38
C SER A 278 -16.92 -17.26 2.29
N TYR A 279 -15.96 -17.00 1.39
CA TYR A 279 -15.58 -17.98 0.36
C TYR A 279 -14.99 -19.24 0.97
N LEU A 280 -14.10 -19.11 1.95
CA LEU A 280 -13.53 -20.28 2.65
C LEU A 280 -14.62 -21.11 3.31
N PHE A 281 -15.57 -20.47 3.99
CA PHE A 281 -16.68 -21.17 4.63
C PHE A 281 -17.49 -21.97 3.62
N ILE A 282 -17.88 -21.36 2.49
CA ILE A 282 -18.64 -22.03 1.43
C ILE A 282 -17.87 -23.22 0.85
N VAL A 283 -16.60 -23.01 0.49
CA VAL A 283 -15.78 -24.08 -0.12
C VAL A 283 -15.56 -25.23 0.86
N LEU A 284 -15.28 -24.94 2.13
CA LEU A 284 -15.12 -25.97 3.15
C LEU A 284 -16.41 -26.75 3.37
N GLN A 285 -17.57 -26.09 3.40
CA GLN A 285 -18.85 -26.79 3.52
C GLN A 285 -19.10 -27.73 2.33
N LEU A 286 -18.81 -27.29 1.11
CA LEU A 286 -18.99 -28.11 -0.09
C LEU A 286 -18.09 -29.35 -0.12
N GLU A 287 -16.92 -29.31 0.52
CA GLU A 287 -15.97 -30.43 0.54
C GLU A 287 -16.05 -31.31 1.79
N VAL A 288 -16.47 -30.76 2.94
CA VAL A 288 -16.50 -31.48 4.22
C VAL A 288 -17.85 -32.14 4.50
N VAL A 289 -18.94 -31.73 3.83
CA VAL A 289 -20.21 -32.46 3.91
C VAL A 289 -20.07 -33.77 3.12
N PRO A 290 -20.04 -34.94 3.79
CA PRO A 290 -20.02 -36.21 3.10
C PRO A 290 -21.43 -36.47 2.56
N THR A 291 -21.53 -36.81 1.28
CA THR A 291 -22.61 -37.70 0.80
C THR A 291 -22.45 -39.07 1.41
#